data_AF-A0A4Y4M731-F1
#
_entry.id   AF-A0A4Y4M731-F1
#
_cell.length_a   1.000
_cell.length_b   1.000
_cell.length_c   1.000
_cell.angle_alpha   90.00
_cell.angle_beta   90.00
_cell.angle_gamma   90.00
#
_symmetry.space_group_name_H-M   'P 1'
#
loop_
_entity.id
_entity.type
_entity.pdbx_description
1 polymer ?
#
loop_
_entity_poly.entity_id
_entity_poly.type
_entity_poly.pdbx_seq_one_letter_code
_entity_poly.pdbx_strand_id
1 'polypeptide(L)'
;MKNYRIILVLLLTMMGQLLSAQTEVKKPKEAFELFFGTFVNNDETALNKLNDYLKPTVEGQNAYQVDFKETSQEMINGSVENFLSAFPKATASACKKEAEDYFIAMFGNFKNGKLTVKNVKVVPNEYLEGEKIAEISYTVSFQVPAKLTSGPKGDMKKVKAEDLKKYLIQAAQDFKNADKTVITDQNFNLYELKEGGKIYYWNGSPDEIVSNLTDFYFESFGANE
;
A
#
# COMPACT_ATOMS: atom_id res chain seq x y z
N MET A 1 -7.06 -22.27 -60.19
CA MET A 1 -6.11 -21.71 -59.20
C MET A 1 -6.42 -20.27 -58.72
N LYS A 2 -7.25 -19.47 -59.41
CA LYS A 2 -7.57 -18.09 -58.98
C LYS A 2 -8.48 -18.00 -57.75
N ASN A 3 -9.46 -18.91 -57.61
CA ASN A 3 -10.46 -18.83 -56.54
C ASN A 3 -9.97 -19.37 -55.18
N TYR A 4 -9.03 -20.32 -55.16
CA TYR A 4 -8.46 -20.86 -53.91
C TYR A 4 -7.63 -19.82 -53.15
N ARG A 5 -6.96 -18.89 -53.86
CA ARG A 5 -6.22 -17.79 -53.22
C ARG A 5 -7.15 -16.82 -52.50
N ILE A 6 -8.34 -16.58 -53.04
CA ILE A 6 -9.35 -15.70 -52.43
C ILE A 6 -9.96 -16.36 -51.19
N ILE A 7 -10.26 -17.66 -51.27
CA ILE A 7 -10.79 -18.45 -50.13
C ILE A 7 -9.77 -18.53 -48.99
N LEU A 8 -8.48 -18.72 -49.32
CA LEU A 8 -7.41 -18.78 -48.32
C LEU A 8 -7.20 -17.42 -47.62
N VAL A 9 -7.29 -16.32 -48.37
CA VAL A 9 -7.19 -14.95 -47.81
C VAL A 9 -8.39 -14.65 -46.91
N LEU A 10 -9.61 -15.05 -47.29
CA LEU A 10 -10.82 -14.90 -46.46
C LEU A 10 -10.74 -15.71 -45.15
N LEU A 11 -10.24 -16.95 -45.22
CA LEU A 11 -9.98 -17.79 -44.04
C LEU A 11 -8.92 -17.18 -43.11
N LEU A 12 -7.82 -16.64 -43.67
CA LEU A 12 -6.77 -15.96 -42.91
C LEU A 12 -7.28 -14.65 -42.26
N THR A 13 -8.13 -13.89 -42.94
CA THR A 13 -8.76 -12.68 -42.36
C THR A 13 -9.77 -13.01 -41.27
N MET A 14 -10.53 -14.11 -41.40
CA MET A 14 -11.45 -14.56 -40.34
C MET A 14 -10.71 -15.14 -39.12
N MET A 15 -9.58 -15.83 -39.34
CA MET A 15 -8.69 -16.27 -38.24
C MET A 15 -8.02 -15.08 -37.55
N GLY A 16 -7.69 -14.00 -38.29
CA GLY A 16 -7.16 -12.76 -37.72
C GLY A 16 -8.15 -12.00 -36.83
N GLN A 17 -9.47 -12.21 -37.01
CA GLN A 17 -10.52 -11.62 -36.16
C GLN A 17 -10.87 -12.48 -34.93
N LEU A 18 -10.46 -13.75 -34.89
CA LEU A 18 -10.64 -14.65 -33.74
C LEU A 18 -9.54 -14.51 -32.68
N LEU A 19 -8.46 -13.80 -32.98
CA LEU A 19 -7.64 -13.15 -31.96
C LEU A 19 -8.41 -11.91 -31.53
N SER A 20 -9.44 -12.10 -30.68
CA SER A 20 -9.96 -10.99 -29.89
C SER A 20 -8.76 -10.40 -29.14
N ALA A 21 -8.23 -9.29 -29.63
CA ALA A 21 -7.18 -8.55 -28.96
C ALA A 21 -7.79 -8.10 -27.63
N GLN A 22 -7.55 -8.89 -26.59
CA GLN A 22 -8.01 -8.56 -25.26
C GLN A 22 -7.34 -7.23 -24.92
N THR A 23 -8.16 -6.21 -24.71
CA THR A 23 -7.66 -4.86 -24.46
C THR A 23 -7.47 -4.69 -22.96
N GLU A 24 -6.29 -4.21 -22.57
CA GLU A 24 -6.05 -3.75 -21.21
C GLU A 24 -6.98 -2.57 -20.91
N VAL A 25 -7.75 -2.67 -19.83
CA VAL A 25 -8.60 -1.55 -19.38
C VAL A 25 -7.75 -0.42 -18.76
N LYS A 26 -6.67 -0.81 -18.09
CA LYS A 26 -5.63 0.07 -17.55
C LYS A 26 -4.29 -0.62 -17.71
N LYS A 27 -3.24 0.15 -17.95
CA LYS A 27 -1.87 -0.40 -17.93
C LYS A 27 -1.55 -0.88 -16.51
N PRO A 28 -0.66 -1.89 -16.33
CA PRO A 28 -0.34 -2.38 -14.99
C PRO A 28 0.15 -1.30 -14.04
N LYS A 29 0.91 -0.32 -14.55
CA LYS A 29 1.33 0.87 -13.80
C LYS A 29 0.15 1.62 -13.18
N GLU A 30 -0.87 1.91 -13.98
CA GLU A 30 -2.03 2.71 -13.56
C GLU A 30 -2.90 1.93 -12.57
N ALA A 31 -3.04 0.61 -12.76
CA ALA A 31 -3.70 -0.26 -11.79
C ALA A 31 -2.95 -0.26 -10.46
N PHE A 32 -1.61 -0.41 -10.50
CA PHE A 32 -0.78 -0.41 -9.29
C PHE A 32 -0.84 0.92 -8.53
N GLU A 33 -0.86 2.05 -9.22
CA GLU A 33 -1.02 3.37 -8.59
C GLU A 33 -2.35 3.47 -7.81
N LEU A 34 -3.43 2.84 -8.30
CA LEU A 34 -4.70 2.75 -7.56
C LEU A 34 -4.57 1.87 -6.32
N PHE A 35 -3.91 0.71 -6.42
CA PHE A 35 -3.64 -0.15 -5.26
C PHE A 35 -2.81 0.58 -4.20
N PHE A 36 -1.72 1.23 -4.59
CA PHE A 36 -0.87 1.99 -3.68
C PHE A 36 -1.64 3.13 -3.00
N GLY A 37 -2.37 3.93 -3.78
CA GLY A 37 -3.19 5.02 -3.24
C GLY A 37 -4.25 4.52 -2.25
N THR A 38 -4.87 3.38 -2.56
CA THR A 38 -5.89 2.76 -1.70
C THR A 38 -5.28 2.24 -0.40
N PHE A 39 -4.27 1.36 -0.47
CA PHE A 39 -3.84 0.57 0.68
C PHE A 39 -2.69 1.19 1.48
N VAL A 40 -1.89 2.08 0.87
CA VAL A 40 -0.79 2.78 1.57
C VAL A 40 -1.20 4.18 1.94
N ASN A 41 -1.77 4.94 1.01
CA ASN A 41 -2.16 6.34 1.26
C ASN A 41 -3.52 6.48 1.95
N ASN A 42 -4.31 5.39 2.06
CA ASN A 42 -5.69 5.41 2.53
C ASN A 42 -6.55 6.46 1.80
N ASP A 43 -6.32 6.64 0.49
CA ASP A 43 -7.03 7.62 -0.33
C ASP A 43 -8.38 7.05 -0.79
N GLU A 44 -9.47 7.59 -0.23
CA GLU A 44 -10.84 7.27 -0.63
C GLU A 44 -11.11 7.47 -2.13
N THR A 45 -10.46 8.47 -2.74
CA THR A 45 -10.59 8.70 -4.18
C THR A 45 -9.94 7.58 -4.98
N ALA A 46 -8.79 7.08 -4.53
CA ALA A 46 -8.13 5.92 -5.13
C ALA A 46 -8.96 4.65 -4.95
N LEU A 47 -9.53 4.43 -3.75
CA LEU A 47 -10.42 3.30 -3.47
C LEU A 47 -11.64 3.30 -4.39
N ASN A 48 -12.31 4.44 -4.56
CA ASN A 48 -13.47 4.55 -5.43
C ASN A 48 -13.09 4.24 -6.89
N LYS A 49 -11.97 4.80 -7.37
CA LYS A 49 -11.45 4.50 -8.72
C LYS A 49 -11.04 3.04 -8.90
N LEU A 50 -10.49 2.41 -7.86
CA LEU A 50 -10.11 1.01 -7.86
C LEU A 50 -11.36 0.11 -7.91
N ASN A 51 -12.38 0.43 -7.11
CA ASN A 51 -13.66 -0.28 -7.14
C ASN A 51 -14.35 -0.13 -8.49
N ASP A 52 -14.42 1.08 -9.06
CA ASP A 52 -14.99 1.28 -10.39
C ASP A 52 -14.22 0.51 -11.48
N TYR A 53 -12.90 0.45 -11.36
CA TYR A 53 -12.04 -0.31 -12.26
C TYR A 53 -12.29 -1.83 -12.18
N LEU A 54 -12.42 -2.38 -10.98
CA LEU A 54 -12.61 -3.82 -10.75
C LEU A 54 -14.08 -4.25 -10.77
N LYS A 55 -15.03 -3.33 -10.78
CA LYS A 55 -16.48 -3.61 -10.73
C LYS A 55 -16.94 -4.69 -11.72
N PRO A 56 -16.46 -4.73 -12.98
CA PRO A 56 -16.85 -5.79 -13.92
C PRO A 56 -16.39 -7.18 -13.49
N THR A 57 -15.31 -7.28 -12.70
CA THR A 57 -14.69 -8.54 -12.28
C THR A 57 -15.28 -9.11 -10.99
N VAL A 58 -16.22 -8.41 -10.37
CA VAL A 58 -16.88 -8.80 -9.10
C VAL A 58 -18.40 -8.63 -9.18
N GLU A 59 -18.97 -9.00 -10.33
CA GLU A 59 -20.44 -9.01 -10.57
C GLU A 59 -21.13 -7.66 -10.26
N GLY A 60 -20.44 -6.55 -10.52
CA GLY A 60 -21.00 -5.22 -10.30
C GLY A 60 -20.91 -4.71 -8.86
N GLN A 61 -20.31 -5.47 -7.94
CA GLN A 61 -20.09 -5.06 -6.55
C GLN A 61 -18.79 -4.24 -6.40
N ASN A 62 -18.54 -3.72 -5.20
CA ASN A 62 -17.25 -3.15 -4.87
C ASN A 62 -16.29 -4.29 -4.50
N ALA A 63 -15.12 -4.34 -5.15
CA ALA A 63 -14.09 -5.33 -4.85
C ALA A 63 -13.51 -5.15 -3.44
N TYR A 64 -13.48 -3.91 -2.95
CA TYR A 64 -12.97 -3.56 -1.63
C TYR A 64 -13.96 -2.66 -0.89
N GLN A 65 -14.26 -3.01 0.36
CA GLN A 65 -15.08 -2.23 1.27
C GLN A 65 -14.23 -1.90 2.50
N VAL A 66 -13.63 -0.71 2.50
CA VAL A 66 -12.74 -0.26 3.58
C VAL A 66 -13.24 1.07 4.08
N ASP A 67 -13.51 1.18 5.38
CA ASP A 67 -13.69 2.46 6.06
C ASP A 67 -12.33 2.93 6.58
N PHE A 68 -11.62 3.73 5.78
CA PHE A 68 -10.29 4.19 6.15
C PHE A 68 -10.28 5.01 7.44
N LYS A 69 -11.38 5.67 7.80
CA LYS A 69 -11.47 6.44 9.04
C LYS A 69 -11.52 5.50 10.24
N GLU A 70 -12.40 4.51 10.20
CA GLU A 70 -12.51 3.49 11.25
C GLU A 70 -11.22 2.67 11.36
N THR A 71 -10.75 2.08 10.26
CA THR A 71 -9.54 1.24 10.26
C THR A 71 -8.31 2.03 10.70
N SER A 72 -8.16 3.30 10.29
CA SER A 72 -7.05 4.13 10.76
C SER A 72 -7.14 4.41 12.26
N GLN A 73 -8.34 4.66 12.78
CA GLN A 73 -8.54 4.91 14.20
C GLN A 73 -8.29 3.67 15.04
N GLU A 74 -8.73 2.49 14.58
CA GLU A 74 -8.45 1.21 15.23
C GLU A 74 -6.95 0.92 15.28
N MET A 75 -6.24 1.13 14.16
CA MET A 75 -4.78 0.98 14.11
C MET A 75 -4.08 1.89 15.12
N ILE A 76 -4.49 3.16 15.22
CA ILE A 76 -3.95 4.10 16.21
C ILE A 76 -4.25 3.62 17.63
N ASN A 77 -5.50 3.26 17.92
CA ASN A 77 -5.92 2.81 19.25
C ASN A 77 -5.14 1.57 19.69
N GLY A 78 -5.05 0.56 18.81
CA GLY A 78 -4.29 -0.66 19.09
C GLY A 78 -2.80 -0.38 19.32
N SER A 79 -2.21 0.53 18.53
CA SER A 79 -0.81 0.92 18.71
C SER A 79 -0.56 1.66 20.03
N VAL A 80 -1.46 2.59 20.39
CA VAL A 80 -1.43 3.32 21.66
C VAL A 80 -1.57 2.36 22.84
N GLU A 81 -2.54 1.45 22.80
CA GLU A 81 -2.78 0.47 23.86
C GLU A 81 -1.58 -0.47 24.03
N ASN A 82 -1.05 -1.00 22.93
CA ASN A 82 0.12 -1.87 22.95
C ASN A 82 1.35 -1.15 23.51
N PHE A 83 1.63 0.08 23.04
CA PHE A 83 2.74 0.88 23.54
C PHE A 83 2.60 1.20 25.03
N LEU A 84 1.42 1.65 25.47
CA LEU A 84 1.19 2.07 26.86
C LEU A 84 1.11 0.89 27.84
N SER A 85 0.86 -0.34 27.36
CA SER A 85 0.83 -1.56 28.19
C SER A 85 2.16 -1.83 28.93
N ALA A 86 3.27 -1.33 28.39
CA ALA A 86 4.59 -1.46 28.99
C ALA A 86 4.73 -0.64 30.29
N PHE A 87 3.94 0.42 30.47
CA PHE A 87 4.06 1.38 31.58
C PHE A 87 3.09 1.08 32.75
N PRO A 88 3.25 1.73 33.92
CA PRO A 88 2.27 1.64 35.00
C PRO A 88 0.91 2.19 34.58
N LYS A 89 -0.19 1.61 35.09
CA LYS A 89 -1.56 1.98 34.71
C LYS A 89 -1.86 3.48 34.88
N ALA A 90 -1.37 4.10 35.96
CA ALA A 90 -1.53 5.53 36.20
C ALA A 90 -0.79 6.38 35.15
N THR A 91 0.45 6.02 34.83
CA THR A 91 1.26 6.66 33.79
C THR A 91 0.61 6.50 32.41
N ALA A 92 0.20 5.29 32.05
CA ALA A 92 -0.49 4.98 30.80
C ALA A 92 -1.76 5.82 30.61
N SER A 93 -2.62 5.86 31.63
CA SER A 93 -3.86 6.65 31.59
C SER A 93 -3.59 8.15 31.44
N ALA A 94 -2.55 8.68 32.09
CA ALA A 94 -2.21 10.10 32.06
C ALA A 94 -1.57 10.58 30.74
N CYS A 95 -1.04 9.64 29.94
CA CYS A 95 -0.31 9.92 28.69
C CYS A 95 -1.04 9.45 27.42
N LYS A 96 -2.29 8.98 27.55
CA LYS A 96 -3.05 8.41 26.43
C LYS A 96 -3.18 9.37 25.25
N LYS A 97 -3.54 10.63 25.52
CA LYS A 97 -3.73 11.65 24.49
C LYS A 97 -2.44 11.97 23.74
N GLU A 98 -1.33 12.10 24.45
CA GLU A 98 -0.04 12.38 23.84
C GLU A 98 0.49 11.19 23.05
N ALA A 99 0.19 9.96 23.47
CA ALA A 99 0.49 8.76 22.68
C ALA A 99 -0.34 8.71 21.39
N GLU A 100 -1.64 9.02 21.45
CA GLU A 100 -2.48 9.15 20.26
C GLU A 100 -1.91 10.18 19.28
N ASP A 101 -1.52 11.36 19.75
CA ASP A 101 -0.92 12.41 18.91
C ASP A 101 0.40 11.98 18.26
N TYR A 102 1.22 11.22 19.00
CA TYR A 102 2.45 10.62 18.50
C TYR A 102 2.18 9.64 17.34
N PHE A 103 1.29 8.67 17.55
CA PHE A 103 0.96 7.68 16.53
C PHE A 103 0.23 8.29 15.32
N ILE A 104 -0.62 9.30 15.53
CA ILE A 104 -1.26 10.07 14.44
C ILE A 104 -0.19 10.73 13.56
N ALA A 105 0.80 11.41 14.15
CA ALA A 105 1.87 12.04 13.39
C ALA A 105 2.72 11.01 12.63
N MET A 106 3.11 9.93 13.31
CA MET A 106 3.95 8.87 12.75
C MET A 106 3.26 8.15 11.57
N PHE A 107 2.01 7.70 11.74
CA PHE A 107 1.26 7.03 10.66
C PHE A 107 0.82 8.01 9.58
N GLY A 108 0.61 9.28 9.91
CA GLY A 108 0.36 10.33 8.91
C GLY A 108 1.50 10.45 7.90
N ASN A 109 2.75 10.42 8.37
CA ASN A 109 3.92 10.43 7.49
C ASN A 109 4.04 9.16 6.63
N PHE A 110 3.72 7.99 7.18
CA PHE A 110 3.66 6.74 6.41
C PHE A 110 2.63 6.83 5.27
N LYS A 111 1.41 7.26 5.58
CA LYS A 111 0.33 7.45 4.60
C LYS A 111 0.63 8.54 3.57
N ASN A 112 1.57 9.44 3.84
CA ASN A 112 2.04 10.44 2.88
C ASN A 112 3.23 9.95 2.02
N GLY A 113 3.54 8.64 2.06
CA GLY A 113 4.55 8.01 1.22
C GLY A 113 4.33 8.27 -0.27
N LYS A 114 5.41 8.56 -0.98
CA LYS A 114 5.37 8.88 -2.42
C LYS A 114 5.87 7.70 -3.24
N LEU A 115 5.07 7.28 -4.20
CA LEU A 115 5.36 6.21 -5.14
C LEU A 115 6.11 6.73 -6.37
N THR A 116 7.10 5.98 -6.84
CA THR A 116 7.68 6.11 -8.18
C THR A 116 7.83 4.73 -8.81
N VAL A 117 7.05 4.43 -9.83
CA VAL A 117 7.19 3.18 -10.61
C VAL A 117 8.39 3.30 -11.53
N LYS A 118 9.38 2.39 -11.38
CA LYS A 118 10.61 2.37 -12.20
C LYS A 118 10.42 1.57 -13.48
N ASN A 119 9.86 0.37 -13.34
CA ASN A 119 9.76 -0.57 -14.44
C ASN A 119 8.51 -1.43 -14.31
N VAL A 120 7.96 -1.82 -15.45
CA VAL A 120 6.83 -2.75 -15.54
C VAL A 120 7.17 -3.78 -16.61
N LYS A 121 7.10 -5.06 -16.25
CA LYS A 121 7.36 -6.17 -17.15
C LYS A 121 6.21 -7.16 -17.07
N VAL A 122 5.64 -7.51 -18.22
CA VAL A 122 4.58 -8.53 -18.29
C VAL A 122 5.21 -9.86 -18.71
N VAL A 123 5.07 -10.88 -17.86
CA VAL A 123 5.64 -12.22 -18.03
C VAL A 123 4.54 -13.28 -18.00
N PRO A 124 4.75 -14.45 -18.63
CA PRO A 124 3.81 -15.58 -18.47
C PRO A 124 3.61 -15.93 -16.99
N ASN A 125 2.37 -16.26 -16.61
CA ASN A 125 2.07 -16.76 -15.27
C ASN A 125 2.55 -18.22 -15.18
N GLU A 126 3.47 -18.49 -14.26
CA GLU A 126 4.03 -19.84 -14.07
C GLU A 126 3.04 -20.84 -13.47
N TYR A 127 1.95 -20.34 -12.85
CA TYR A 127 0.94 -21.16 -12.19
C TYR A 127 -0.30 -21.40 -13.06
N LEU A 128 -0.58 -20.52 -14.04
CA LEU A 128 -1.78 -20.55 -14.87
C LEU A 128 -1.44 -20.38 -16.35
N GLU A 129 -1.58 -21.47 -17.11
CA GLU A 129 -1.25 -21.51 -18.54
C GLU A 129 -2.13 -20.53 -19.33
N GLY A 130 -1.49 -19.69 -20.15
CA GLY A 130 -2.16 -18.68 -20.97
C GLY A 130 -2.51 -17.37 -20.24
N GLU A 131 -2.19 -17.26 -18.95
CA GLU A 131 -2.27 -16.00 -18.19
C GLU A 131 -0.90 -15.34 -18.05
N LYS A 132 -0.88 -14.08 -17.62
CA LYS A 132 0.35 -13.32 -17.39
C LYS A 132 0.33 -12.61 -16.04
N ILE A 133 1.51 -12.26 -15.58
CA ILE A 133 1.76 -11.45 -14.39
C ILE A 133 2.50 -10.19 -14.83
N ALA A 134 2.07 -9.05 -14.32
CA ALA A 134 2.82 -7.80 -14.43
C ALA A 134 3.71 -7.63 -13.18
N GLU A 135 5.00 -7.81 -13.38
CA GLU A 135 6.06 -7.53 -12.40
C GLU A 135 6.34 -6.01 -12.41
N ILE A 136 6.16 -5.37 -11.26
CA ILE A 136 6.33 -3.93 -11.08
C ILE A 136 7.48 -3.69 -10.11
N SER A 137 8.52 -3.02 -10.60
CA SER A 137 9.59 -2.51 -9.74
C SER A 137 9.33 -1.04 -9.45
N TYR A 138 9.34 -0.68 -8.17
CA TYR A 138 8.99 0.66 -7.72
C TYR A 138 9.86 1.12 -6.55
N THR A 139 9.86 2.42 -6.35
CA THR A 139 10.43 3.10 -5.20
C THR A 139 9.33 3.73 -4.38
N VAL A 140 9.47 3.69 -3.06
CA VAL A 140 8.67 4.49 -2.14
C VAL A 140 9.59 5.37 -1.32
N SER A 141 9.21 6.63 -1.14
CA SER A 141 9.89 7.55 -0.23
C SER A 141 8.96 8.02 0.89
N PHE A 142 9.47 8.05 2.12
CA PHE A 142 8.76 8.55 3.30
C PHE A 142 9.53 9.68 3.98
N GLN A 143 8.81 10.58 4.66
CA GLN A 143 9.41 11.56 5.56
C GLN A 143 9.52 10.98 6.97
N VAL A 144 10.71 11.04 7.54
CA VAL A 144 10.99 10.64 8.93
C VAL A 144 11.83 11.73 9.60
N PRO A 145 11.81 11.86 10.93
CA PRO A 145 12.74 12.75 11.62
C PRO A 145 14.19 12.27 11.41
N ALA A 146 15.11 13.17 11.07
CA ALA A 146 16.55 12.85 11.01
C ALA A 146 17.08 12.37 12.36
N LYS A 147 16.52 12.90 13.45
CA LYS A 147 16.80 12.50 14.83
C LYS A 147 15.48 12.44 15.60
N LEU A 148 15.07 11.22 15.96
CA LEU A 148 13.96 11.02 16.86
C LEU A 148 14.42 11.22 18.31
N THR A 149 13.60 11.92 19.10
CA THR A 149 13.83 12.02 20.55
C THR A 149 13.89 10.63 21.16
N SER A 150 14.91 10.34 21.97
CA SER A 150 15.07 9.04 22.61
C SER A 150 14.02 8.82 23.70
N GLY A 151 13.60 7.57 23.87
CA GLY A 151 12.64 7.18 24.89
C GLY A 151 13.18 7.32 26.32
N PRO A 152 12.29 7.23 27.33
CA PRO A 152 12.71 7.14 28.72
C PRO A 152 13.52 5.86 28.94
N LYS A 153 14.75 6.00 29.46
CA LYS A 153 15.67 4.88 29.70
C LYS A 153 15.35 4.16 31.01
N GLY A 154 15.65 2.86 31.06
CA GLY A 154 15.57 2.03 32.26
C GLY A 154 14.27 1.21 32.34
N ASP A 155 13.88 0.85 33.56
CA ASP A 155 12.68 0.05 33.79
C ASP A 155 11.40 0.84 33.46
N MET A 156 10.70 0.43 32.41
CA MET A 156 9.46 1.06 31.95
C MET A 156 8.39 1.11 33.05
N LYS A 157 8.42 0.18 34.03
CA LYS A 157 7.52 0.18 35.20
C LYS A 157 7.81 1.27 36.22
N LYS A 158 8.92 2.00 36.09
CA LYS A 158 9.31 3.11 36.97
C LYS A 158 9.26 4.48 36.30
N VAL A 159 8.92 4.53 35.01
CA VAL A 159 8.80 5.78 34.25
C VAL A 159 7.62 6.59 34.78
N LYS A 160 7.89 7.87 35.09
CA LYS A 160 6.88 8.83 35.56
C LYS A 160 6.06 9.36 34.39
N ALA A 161 4.83 9.78 34.69
CA ALA A 161 3.91 10.33 33.69
C ALA A 161 4.48 11.59 33.04
N GLU A 162 5.14 12.45 33.80
CA GLU A 162 5.72 13.71 33.30
C GLU A 162 6.82 13.46 32.27
N ASP A 163 7.68 12.47 32.53
CA ASP A 163 8.79 12.11 31.65
C ASP A 163 8.29 11.49 30.34
N LEU A 164 7.35 10.54 30.44
CA LEU A 164 6.72 9.92 29.26
C LEU A 164 5.96 10.94 28.42
N LYS A 165 5.19 11.82 29.06
CA LYS A 165 4.44 12.89 28.40
C LYS A 165 5.35 13.83 27.62
N LYS A 166 6.47 14.25 28.24
CA LYS A 166 7.46 15.11 27.58
C LYS A 166 8.06 14.43 26.35
N TYR A 167 8.41 13.15 26.47
CA TYR A 167 8.89 12.35 25.34
C TYR A 167 7.87 12.30 24.21
N LEU A 168 6.62 11.91 24.49
CA LEU A 168 5.57 11.76 23.48
C LEU A 168 5.26 13.06 22.75
N ILE A 169 5.18 14.18 23.47
CA ILE A 169 4.97 15.50 22.86
C ILE A 169 6.12 15.84 21.90
N GLN A 170 7.37 15.62 22.32
CA GLN A 170 8.52 15.94 21.49
C GLN A 170 8.60 14.99 20.28
N ALA A 171 8.42 13.69 20.47
CA ALA A 171 8.42 12.71 19.39
C ALA A 171 7.33 13.00 18.35
N ALA A 172 6.12 13.40 18.80
CA ALA A 172 5.05 13.83 17.89
C ALA A 172 5.45 15.08 17.09
N GLN A 173 6.17 16.03 17.70
CA GLN A 173 6.70 17.20 16.99
C GLN A 173 7.80 16.83 16.00
N ASP A 174 8.69 15.90 16.37
CA ASP A 174 9.76 15.42 15.49
C ASP A 174 9.17 14.79 14.22
N PHE A 175 8.10 13.98 14.34
CA PHE A 175 7.38 13.45 13.18
C PHE A 175 6.66 14.51 12.36
N LYS A 176 6.00 15.49 13.00
CA LYS A 176 5.35 16.61 12.29
C LYS A 176 6.34 17.47 11.51
N ASN A 177 7.58 17.58 12.00
CA ASN A 177 8.66 18.36 11.41
C ASN A 177 9.69 17.47 10.69
N ALA A 178 9.29 16.26 10.28
CA ALA A 178 10.18 15.30 9.63
C ALA A 178 10.91 15.93 8.43
N ASP A 179 12.24 15.82 8.44
CA ASP A 179 13.17 16.53 7.56
C ASP A 179 14.11 15.59 6.78
N LYS A 180 14.03 14.28 7.06
CA LYS A 180 14.80 13.25 6.36
C LYS A 180 13.87 12.46 5.46
N THR A 181 14.30 12.29 4.21
CA THR A 181 13.64 11.37 3.28
C THR A 181 14.35 10.02 3.32
N VAL A 182 13.60 8.95 3.56
CA VAL A 182 14.08 7.57 3.42
C VAL A 182 13.41 6.91 2.24
N ILE A 183 14.15 6.04 1.55
CA ILE A 183 13.77 5.49 0.25
C ILE A 183 14.02 3.98 0.26
N THR A 184 13.04 3.21 -0.20
CA THR A 184 13.19 1.76 -0.45
C THR A 184 12.75 1.42 -1.85
N ASP A 185 13.45 0.46 -2.45
CA ASP A 185 13.03 -0.21 -3.67
C ASP A 185 12.28 -1.50 -3.32
N GLN A 186 11.24 -1.79 -4.08
CA GLN A 186 10.35 -2.93 -3.86
C GLN A 186 9.89 -3.50 -5.19
N ASN A 187 9.40 -4.74 -5.16
CA ASN A 187 8.74 -5.37 -6.30
C ASN A 187 7.32 -5.77 -5.91
N PHE A 188 6.41 -5.71 -6.87
CA PHE A 188 5.02 -6.07 -6.68
C PHE A 188 4.47 -6.75 -7.94
N ASN A 189 3.60 -7.75 -7.77
CA ASN A 189 3.04 -8.51 -8.88
C ASN A 189 1.53 -8.27 -8.98
N LEU A 190 1.07 -7.91 -10.19
CA LEU A 190 -0.35 -7.92 -10.52
C LEU A 190 -0.67 -9.07 -11.46
N TYR A 191 -1.76 -9.78 -11.17
CA TYR A 191 -2.22 -10.93 -11.95
C TYR A 191 -3.24 -10.46 -12.98
N GLU A 192 -3.12 -10.96 -14.22
CA GLU A 192 -4.14 -10.71 -15.24
C GLU A 192 -5.44 -11.43 -14.90
N LEU A 193 -6.54 -10.68 -14.93
CA LEU A 193 -7.90 -11.18 -14.81
C LEU A 193 -8.67 -10.82 -16.09
N LYS A 194 -9.14 -11.84 -16.80
CA LYS A 194 -9.81 -11.68 -18.09
C LYS A 194 -11.32 -11.71 -17.90
N GLU A 195 -11.99 -10.60 -18.18
CA GLU A 195 -13.43 -10.48 -17.98
C GLU A 195 -14.07 -9.69 -19.13
N GLY A 196 -15.15 -10.20 -19.71
CA GLY A 196 -15.84 -9.55 -20.83
C GLY A 196 -14.96 -9.25 -22.06
N GLY A 197 -13.93 -10.07 -22.31
CA GLY A 197 -12.96 -9.86 -23.40
C GLY A 197 -11.93 -8.76 -23.13
N LYS A 198 -11.82 -8.27 -21.90
CA LYS A 198 -10.86 -7.25 -21.45
C LYS A 198 -9.91 -7.81 -20.40
N ILE A 199 -8.74 -7.18 -20.24
CA ILE A 199 -7.76 -7.53 -19.21
C ILE A 199 -7.80 -6.49 -18.09
N TYR A 200 -7.93 -6.99 -16.87
CA TYR A 200 -7.77 -6.26 -15.63
C TYR A 200 -6.52 -6.77 -14.92
N TYR A 201 -5.85 -5.91 -14.17
CA TYR A 201 -4.72 -6.25 -13.33
C TYR A 201 -5.16 -6.20 -11.89
N TRP A 202 -5.16 -7.36 -11.24
CA TRP A 202 -5.63 -7.53 -9.87
C TRP A 202 -4.49 -7.92 -8.94
N ASN A 203 -4.58 -7.41 -7.72
CA ASN A 203 -3.71 -7.76 -6.62
C ASN A 203 -4.39 -8.89 -5.83
N GLY A 204 -3.83 -10.09 -5.87
CA GLY A 204 -4.35 -11.25 -5.13
C GLY A 204 -4.23 -11.15 -3.60
N SER A 205 -3.39 -10.26 -3.07
CA SER A 205 -3.22 -10.00 -1.64
C SER A 205 -2.74 -8.56 -1.37
N PRO A 206 -3.65 -7.60 -1.16
CA PRO A 206 -3.30 -6.19 -0.90
C PRO A 206 -2.35 -5.98 0.28
N ASP A 207 -2.38 -6.87 1.27
CA ASP A 207 -1.56 -6.82 2.48
C ASP A 207 -0.05 -6.87 2.19
N GLU A 208 0.35 -7.51 1.09
CA GLU A 208 1.76 -7.58 0.66
C GLU A 208 2.36 -6.21 0.34
N ILE A 209 1.54 -5.25 -0.09
CA ILE A 209 2.00 -3.88 -0.33
C ILE A 209 2.34 -3.19 1.01
N VAL A 210 1.52 -3.43 2.04
CA VAL A 210 1.58 -2.68 3.29
C VAL A 210 2.65 -3.23 4.22
N SER A 211 2.77 -4.55 4.35
CA SER A 211 3.68 -5.20 5.31
C SER A 211 5.14 -4.80 5.10
N ASN A 212 5.67 -5.01 3.89
CA ASN A 212 7.07 -4.71 3.55
C ASN A 212 7.43 -3.23 3.73
N LEU A 213 6.50 -2.32 3.40
CA LEU A 213 6.71 -0.89 3.56
C LEU A 213 6.66 -0.46 5.02
N THR A 214 5.79 -1.10 5.82
CA THR A 214 5.65 -0.83 7.25
C THR A 214 6.94 -1.16 7.98
N ASP A 215 7.50 -2.35 7.75
CA ASP A 215 8.75 -2.79 8.38
C ASP A 215 9.90 -1.83 8.06
N PHE A 216 10.10 -1.53 6.76
CA PHE A 216 11.12 -0.56 6.32
C PHE A 216 10.94 0.82 6.97
N TYR A 217 9.71 1.30 7.06
CA TYR A 217 9.42 2.61 7.63
C TYR A 217 9.81 2.66 9.11
N PHE A 218 9.44 1.65 9.92
CA PHE A 218 9.79 1.59 11.33
C PHE A 218 11.30 1.44 11.58
N GLU A 219 11.98 0.61 10.79
CA GLU A 219 13.44 0.44 10.88
C GLU A 219 14.20 1.74 10.58
N SER A 220 13.63 2.61 9.74
CA SER A 220 14.25 3.86 9.29
C SER A 220 14.47 4.91 10.38
N PHE A 221 13.79 4.76 11.54
CA PHE A 221 13.95 5.62 12.72
C PHE A 221 14.08 4.84 14.05
N GLY A 222 13.81 3.54 14.07
CA GLY A 222 13.83 2.70 15.27
C GLY A 222 15.19 2.08 15.64
N ALA A 223 16.17 2.06 14.74
CA ALA A 223 17.40 1.27 14.89
C ALA A 223 18.56 1.92 15.69
N ASN A 224 18.32 2.97 16.48
CA ASN A 224 19.37 3.69 17.23
C ASN A 224 19.16 3.70 18.76
N GLU A 225 18.62 2.63 19.34
CA GLU A 225 18.67 2.38 20.80
C GLU A 225 19.54 1.17 21.15
#